data_AF-X6LB40-F1
#
_entry.id   AF-X6LB40-F1
#
_cell.length_a   1.000
_cell.length_b   1.000
_cell.length_c   1.000
_cell.angle_alpha   90.00
_cell.angle_beta   90.00
_cell.angle_gamma   90.00
#
_symmetry.space_group_name_H-M   'P 1'
#
loop_
_entity.id
_entity.type
_entity.pdbx_description
1 polymer ?
#
loop_
_entity_poly.entity_id
_entity_poly.type
_entity_poly.pdbx_seq_one_letter_code
_entity_poly.pdbx_strand_id
1 'polypeptide(L)'
;DKSKQEMETSEEKEQSKSEELKKEDEKVEIGEIRPGINLQGYCMNKDCLAANARLPVWVNVDFTSITLTSANTSYKCPDCEKSTVVSVMKVMFFNSEHSIYASDGSSHEKDYNYQRTYPIQSELTYTLKANRIKQHANSLEDLITRSESAMTSIEILNLVAELQKYGITVVKPPKVKDTTRLHEKINCDYDGDFNRVFDVGRFTILCDNKTKMQTAVEVMKKAEKFNLIVSEDKDFFEKQSKTHHRFHNIKLYVPKYD
;
A
#
# COMPACT_ATOMS: atom_id res chain seq x y z
N ASP A 1 -27.10 48.71 -57.51
CA ASP A 1 -27.39 49.90 -56.70
C ASP A 1 -27.39 49.54 -55.22
N LYS A 2 -26.36 49.94 -54.46
CA LYS A 2 -26.34 51.12 -53.56
C LYS A 2 -27.59 51.14 -52.67
N SER A 3 -27.55 51.13 -51.34
CA SER A 3 -26.48 51.35 -50.36
C SER A 3 -27.15 51.38 -48.97
N LYS A 4 -26.50 50.83 -47.93
CA LYS A 4 -26.19 51.49 -46.63
C LYS A 4 -26.14 50.51 -45.45
N GLN A 5 -24.92 50.33 -44.97
CA GLN A 5 -24.57 49.99 -43.59
C GLN A 5 -24.81 51.19 -42.67
N GLU A 6 -25.09 50.88 -41.39
CA GLU A 6 -24.61 51.47 -40.13
C GLU A 6 -25.61 51.07 -39.02
N MET A 7 -25.30 50.75 -37.77
CA MET A 7 -24.09 50.38 -37.02
C MET A 7 -24.57 50.09 -35.57
N GLU A 8 -23.99 49.06 -34.90
CA GLU A 8 -23.83 48.86 -33.43
C GLU A 8 -25.09 48.77 -32.52
N THR A 9 -25.23 47.88 -31.51
CA THR A 9 -24.23 47.39 -30.54
C THR A 9 -24.76 46.15 -29.78
N SER A 10 -23.84 45.25 -29.41
CA SER A 10 -23.77 44.45 -28.16
C SER A 10 -24.99 43.64 -27.66
N GLU A 11 -24.88 42.31 -27.68
CA GLU A 11 -24.68 41.51 -26.45
C GLU A 11 -24.46 40.03 -26.82
N GLU A 12 -23.18 39.65 -26.86
CA GLU A 12 -22.74 38.28 -26.62
C GLU A 12 -23.15 37.87 -25.21
N LYS A 13 -23.77 36.71 -25.07
CA LYS A 13 -23.63 35.88 -23.86
C LYS A 13 -23.74 34.41 -24.24
N GLU A 14 -22.58 33.89 -24.59
CA GLU A 14 -22.04 32.61 -24.16
C GLU A 14 -23.06 31.64 -23.57
N GLN A 15 -23.52 30.72 -24.42
CA GLN A 15 -24.10 29.48 -23.97
C GLN A 15 -22.95 28.56 -23.52
N SER A 16 -22.33 28.91 -22.38
CA SER A 16 -21.39 28.04 -21.68
C SER A 16 -22.19 26.84 -21.15
N LYS A 17 -22.28 25.81 -21.97
CA LYS A 17 -22.78 24.50 -21.55
C LYS A 17 -21.76 24.00 -20.54
N SER A 18 -22.02 24.23 -19.26
CA SER A 18 -21.20 23.68 -18.18
C SER A 18 -21.23 22.17 -18.34
N GLU A 19 -20.13 21.61 -18.84
CA GLU A 19 -19.79 20.24 -18.56
C GLU A 19 -19.67 20.16 -17.04
N GLU A 20 -20.77 19.76 -16.39
CA GLU A 20 -20.72 19.25 -15.03
C GLU A 20 -19.72 18.09 -15.08
N LEU A 21 -18.49 18.41 -14.70
CA LEU A 21 -17.49 17.47 -14.23
C LEU A 21 -18.22 16.60 -13.20
N LYS A 22 -18.65 15.41 -13.63
CA LYS A 22 -19.05 14.34 -12.73
C LYS A 22 -17.84 14.08 -11.86
N LYS A 23 -17.82 14.68 -10.67
CA LYS A 23 -16.98 14.20 -9.58
C LYS A 23 -17.29 12.71 -9.50
N GLU A 24 -16.30 11.87 -9.72
CA GLU A 24 -16.42 10.47 -9.34
C GLU A 24 -16.87 10.48 -7.88
N ASP A 25 -18.05 9.92 -7.61
CA ASP A 25 -18.52 9.76 -6.24
C ASP A 25 -17.46 8.95 -5.50
N GLU A 26 -16.64 9.61 -4.69
CA GLU A 26 -15.78 8.94 -3.72
C GLU A 26 -16.70 8.07 -2.88
N LYS A 27 -16.66 6.76 -3.11
CA LYS A 27 -17.47 5.81 -2.34
C LYS A 27 -17.00 5.93 -0.90
N VAL A 28 -17.84 6.53 -0.07
CA VAL A 28 -17.57 6.71 1.35
C VAL A 28 -17.49 5.32 1.98
N GLU A 29 -16.32 4.94 2.47
CA GLU A 29 -16.06 3.70 3.19
C GLU A 29 -15.78 4.01 4.66
N ILE A 30 -16.17 3.09 5.56
CA ILE A 30 -16.03 3.26 7.00
C ILE A 30 -14.98 2.29 7.54
N GLY A 31 -14.11 2.78 8.42
CA GLY A 31 -13.04 1.99 9.05
C GLY A 31 -11.67 2.24 8.41
N GLU A 32 -10.63 1.86 9.15
CA GLU A 32 -9.24 2.08 8.74
C GLU A 32 -8.61 0.76 8.25
N ILE A 33 -7.89 0.85 7.14
CA ILE A 33 -7.02 -0.23 6.66
C ILE A 33 -5.72 -0.19 7.45
N ARG A 34 -5.36 -1.31 8.08
CA ARG A 34 -4.15 -1.46 8.90
C ARG A 34 -3.36 -2.70 8.47
N PRO A 35 -2.08 -2.84 8.86
CA PRO A 35 -1.30 -4.02 8.52
C PRO A 35 -1.97 -5.33 8.97
N GLY A 36 -1.87 -6.39 8.15
CA GLY A 36 -2.53 -7.67 8.36
C GLY A 36 -3.74 -7.87 7.46
N ILE A 37 -4.76 -8.58 7.97
CA ILE A 37 -5.98 -8.92 7.24
C ILE A 37 -7.04 -7.84 7.46
N ASN A 38 -7.58 -7.28 6.38
CA ASN A 38 -8.68 -6.33 6.40
C ASN A 38 -9.87 -6.92 5.62
N LEU A 39 -11.04 -6.97 6.25
CA LEU A 39 -12.26 -7.54 5.70
C LEU A 39 -13.22 -6.42 5.35
N GLN A 40 -13.75 -6.41 4.12
CA GLN A 40 -14.81 -5.48 3.72
C GLN A 40 -16.17 -6.18 3.76
N GLY A 41 -17.12 -5.64 4.51
CA GLY A 41 -18.50 -6.14 4.60
C GLY A 41 -19.50 -5.02 4.86
N TYR A 42 -20.69 -5.39 5.36
CA TYR A 42 -21.74 -4.44 5.73
C TYR A 42 -22.20 -4.66 7.17
N CYS A 43 -22.47 -3.57 7.89
CA CYS A 43 -23.06 -3.63 9.22
C CYS A 43 -24.58 -3.87 9.12
N MET A 44 -25.10 -4.81 9.92
CA MET A 44 -26.54 -5.09 10.04
C MET A 44 -27.23 -4.42 11.24
N ASN A 45 -26.48 -3.72 12.10
CA ASN A 45 -27.07 -3.02 13.25
C ASN A 45 -27.91 -1.84 12.77
N LYS A 46 -29.24 -1.89 12.96
CA LYS A 46 -30.17 -0.83 12.50
C LYS A 46 -29.88 0.55 13.12
N ASP A 47 -29.23 0.58 14.28
CA ASP A 47 -28.85 1.83 14.94
C ASP A 47 -27.49 2.38 14.48
N CYS A 48 -26.81 1.68 13.55
CA CYS A 48 -25.49 2.06 13.03
C CYS A 48 -25.64 3.01 11.83
N LEU A 49 -24.84 4.08 11.78
CA LEU A 49 -24.87 5.03 10.68
C LEU A 49 -24.41 4.37 9.37
N ALA A 50 -23.35 3.56 9.45
CA ALA A 50 -22.85 2.81 8.30
C ALA A 50 -23.90 1.84 7.73
N ALA A 51 -24.71 1.20 8.59
CA ALA A 51 -25.79 0.31 8.17
C ALA A 51 -26.94 1.09 7.49
N ASN A 52 -27.36 2.21 8.10
CA ASN A 52 -28.45 3.04 7.58
C ASN A 52 -28.13 3.65 6.22
N ALA A 53 -26.87 4.04 6.00
CA ALA A 53 -26.39 4.54 4.72
C ALA A 53 -25.89 3.44 3.76
N ARG A 54 -25.95 2.16 4.17
CA ARG A 54 -25.45 1.00 3.42
C ARG A 54 -23.99 1.16 2.95
N LEU A 55 -23.15 1.78 3.77
CA LEU A 55 -21.75 2.02 3.46
C LEU A 55 -20.92 0.74 3.67
N PRO A 56 -19.96 0.44 2.79
CA PRO A 56 -18.99 -0.62 3.04
C PRO A 56 -18.16 -0.32 4.28
N VAL A 57 -17.87 -1.37 5.06
CA VAL A 57 -17.15 -1.29 6.33
C VAL A 57 -15.91 -2.17 6.27
N TRP A 58 -14.75 -1.58 6.53
CA TRP A 58 -13.49 -2.28 6.74
C TRP A 58 -13.32 -2.68 8.21
N VAL A 59 -12.97 -3.95 8.43
CA VAL A 59 -12.60 -4.50 9.74
C VAL A 59 -11.20 -5.10 9.63
N ASN A 60 -10.26 -4.57 10.40
CA ASN A 60 -8.95 -5.18 10.55
C ASN A 60 -8.98 -6.26 11.64
N VAL A 61 -8.42 -7.44 11.34
CA VAL A 61 -8.27 -8.56 12.29
C VAL A 61 -6.80 -8.89 12.57
N ASP A 62 -5.90 -7.92 12.34
CA ASP A 62 -4.46 -8.01 12.56
C ASP A 62 -3.75 -9.14 11.78
N PHE A 63 -2.56 -9.51 12.24
CA PHE A 63 -1.76 -10.62 11.73
C PHE A 63 -2.20 -11.92 12.41
N THR A 64 -3.02 -12.71 11.72
CA THR A 64 -3.52 -13.98 12.26
C THR A 64 -3.87 -14.97 11.15
N SER A 65 -4.37 -16.13 11.55
CA SER A 65 -4.98 -17.13 10.68
C SER A 65 -6.46 -17.24 11.01
N ILE A 66 -7.33 -17.00 10.03
CA ILE A 66 -8.78 -17.13 10.19
C ILE A 66 -9.38 -18.02 9.10
N THR A 67 -10.52 -18.63 9.42
CA THR A 67 -11.40 -19.22 8.42
C THR A 67 -12.61 -18.30 8.27
N LEU A 68 -12.94 -17.96 7.03
CA LEU A 68 -14.02 -17.06 6.67
C LEU A 68 -15.04 -17.80 5.82
N THR A 69 -16.31 -17.63 6.16
CA THR A 69 -17.43 -17.83 5.23
C THR A 69 -18.19 -16.52 5.15
N SER A 70 -18.77 -16.19 4.01
CA SER A 70 -19.47 -14.91 3.85
C SER A 70 -20.65 -14.72 4.83
N ALA A 71 -21.19 -15.83 5.37
CA ALA A 71 -22.43 -15.86 6.12
C ALA A 71 -22.30 -16.04 7.65
N ASN A 72 -21.28 -16.77 8.16
CA ASN A 72 -21.33 -17.23 9.56
C ASN A 72 -20.50 -16.43 10.57
N THR A 73 -19.57 -15.57 10.12
CA THR A 73 -18.74 -14.77 11.04
C THR A 73 -19.17 -13.31 11.06
N SER A 74 -19.56 -12.84 12.25
CA SER A 74 -19.80 -11.41 12.50
C SER A 74 -18.56 -10.76 13.07
N TYR A 75 -18.23 -9.58 12.56
CA TYR A 75 -17.07 -8.80 13.00
C TYR A 75 -17.48 -7.49 13.66
N LYS A 76 -16.63 -6.98 14.56
CA LYS A 76 -16.86 -5.72 15.28
C LYS A 76 -16.88 -4.56 14.28
N CYS A 77 -18.02 -3.88 14.18
CA CYS A 77 -18.14 -2.69 13.34
C CYS A 77 -17.34 -1.54 13.97
N PRO A 78 -16.46 -0.83 13.24
CA PRO A 78 -15.74 0.33 13.76
C PRO A 78 -16.64 1.54 14.05
N ASP A 79 -17.84 1.63 13.46
CA ASP A 79 -18.80 2.72 13.70
C ASP A 79 -19.61 2.51 14.99
N CYS A 80 -20.30 1.37 15.10
CA CYS A 80 -21.18 1.10 16.24
C CYS A 80 -20.59 0.17 17.31
N GLU A 81 -19.37 -0.33 17.10
CA GLU A 81 -18.66 -1.25 18.00
C GLU A 81 -19.36 -2.59 18.30
N LYS A 82 -20.45 -2.91 17.61
CA LYS A 82 -21.15 -4.20 17.76
C LYS A 82 -20.64 -5.22 16.73
N SER A 83 -20.54 -6.49 17.11
CA SER A 83 -20.21 -7.61 16.21
C SER A 83 -21.37 -7.88 15.25
N THR A 84 -21.43 -7.09 14.18
CA THR A 84 -22.58 -7.00 13.27
C THR A 84 -22.18 -6.77 11.82
N VAL A 85 -20.88 -6.67 11.53
CA VAL A 85 -20.40 -6.68 10.15
C VAL A 85 -20.49 -8.10 9.62
N VAL A 86 -21.25 -8.27 8.56
CA VAL A 86 -21.49 -9.54 7.87
C VAL A 86 -21.30 -9.37 6.36
N SER A 87 -21.58 -10.42 5.58
CA SER A 87 -21.55 -10.39 4.11
C SER A 87 -20.21 -9.88 3.59
N VAL A 88 -19.12 -10.50 4.07
CA VAL A 88 -17.78 -10.13 3.67
C VAL A 88 -17.63 -10.36 2.16
N MET A 89 -17.36 -9.30 1.42
CA MET A 89 -17.30 -9.29 -0.04
C MET A 89 -15.86 -9.24 -0.56
N LYS A 90 -14.92 -8.74 0.25
CA LYS A 90 -13.51 -8.61 -0.11
C LYS A 90 -12.63 -8.81 1.11
N VAL A 91 -11.43 -9.31 0.85
CA VAL A 91 -10.31 -9.34 1.78
C VAL A 91 -9.19 -8.51 1.18
N MET A 92 -8.60 -7.62 1.96
CA MET A 92 -7.36 -6.93 1.62
C MET A 92 -6.28 -7.34 2.63
N PHE A 93 -5.20 -7.91 2.11
CA PHE A 93 -3.96 -8.05 2.86
C PHE A 93 -3.15 -6.77 2.67
N PHE A 94 -2.66 -6.21 3.77
CA PHE A 94 -1.91 -4.96 3.76
C PHE A 94 -0.64 -5.08 4.60
N ASN A 95 0.50 -4.65 4.06
CA ASN A 95 1.83 -4.73 4.68
C ASN A 95 2.10 -6.06 5.41
N SER A 96 1.77 -7.17 4.74
CA SER A 96 1.86 -8.53 5.29
C SER A 96 2.35 -9.52 4.26
N GLU A 97 3.08 -10.54 4.71
CA GLU A 97 3.17 -11.79 3.95
C GLU A 97 1.86 -12.55 4.14
N HIS A 98 1.22 -12.95 3.04
CA HIS A 98 -0.10 -13.58 3.15
C HIS A 98 -0.28 -14.81 2.28
N SER A 99 -1.27 -15.60 2.69
CA SER A 99 -1.83 -16.66 1.89
C SER A 99 -3.35 -16.68 2.00
N ILE A 100 -4.00 -16.95 0.87
CA ILE A 100 -5.44 -17.19 0.78
C ILE A 100 -5.66 -18.55 0.11
N TYR A 101 -6.50 -19.37 0.74
CA TYR A 101 -6.93 -20.66 0.22
C TYR A 101 -8.45 -20.72 0.14
N ALA A 102 -9.01 -20.95 -1.04
CA ALA A 102 -10.44 -21.21 -1.22
C ALA A 102 -10.73 -22.71 -1.18
N SER A 103 -11.88 -23.10 -0.62
CA SER A 103 -12.29 -24.49 -0.45
C SER A 103 -12.44 -25.28 -1.76
N ASP A 104 -12.65 -24.59 -2.88
CA ASP A 104 -12.72 -25.18 -4.23
C ASP A 104 -11.35 -25.25 -4.93
N GLY A 105 -10.28 -24.78 -4.28
CA GLY A 105 -8.94 -24.71 -4.83
C GLY A 105 -8.70 -23.56 -5.82
N SER A 106 -9.68 -22.69 -6.07
CA SER A 106 -9.58 -21.60 -7.07
C SER A 106 -8.61 -20.48 -6.68
N SER A 107 -8.45 -20.24 -5.37
CA SER A 107 -7.54 -19.23 -4.83
C SER A 107 -6.43 -19.95 -4.08
N HIS A 108 -5.25 -20.07 -4.69
CA HIS A 108 -4.03 -20.51 -4.02
C HIS A 108 -2.92 -19.54 -4.36
N GLU A 109 -2.79 -18.50 -3.55
CA GLU A 109 -1.75 -17.49 -3.72
C GLU A 109 -0.94 -17.33 -2.43
N LYS A 110 0.38 -17.39 -2.57
CA LYS A 110 1.33 -16.83 -1.61
C LYS A 110 1.92 -15.59 -2.28
N ASP A 111 1.71 -14.44 -1.68
CA ASP A 111 2.10 -13.16 -2.27
C ASP A 111 2.81 -12.29 -1.20
N TYR A 112 3.68 -11.42 -1.69
CA TYR A 112 4.57 -10.53 -0.93
C TYR A 112 4.32 -9.05 -1.24
N ASN A 113 3.34 -8.74 -2.10
CA ASN A 113 2.92 -7.38 -2.38
C ASN A 113 2.42 -6.67 -1.11
N TYR A 114 2.80 -5.41 -0.96
CA TYR A 114 2.40 -4.56 0.18
C TYR A 114 0.90 -4.40 0.33
N GLN A 115 0.15 -4.55 -0.77
CA GLN A 115 -1.30 -4.62 -0.71
C GLN A 115 -1.83 -5.54 -1.80
N ARG A 116 -2.82 -6.37 -1.43
CA ARG A 116 -3.51 -7.25 -2.38
C ARG A 116 -4.94 -7.44 -1.94
N THR A 117 -5.88 -7.25 -2.87
CA THR A 117 -7.32 -7.40 -2.62
C THR A 117 -7.87 -8.60 -3.37
N TYR A 118 -8.66 -9.41 -2.68
CA TYR A 118 -9.32 -10.59 -3.20
C TYR A 118 -10.84 -10.47 -3.03
N PRO A 119 -11.64 -10.73 -4.08
CA PRO A 119 -13.08 -10.87 -3.91
C PRO A 119 -13.40 -12.17 -3.16
N ILE A 120 -14.42 -12.13 -2.31
CA ILE A 120 -14.91 -13.27 -1.53
C ILE A 120 -16.27 -13.69 -2.08
N GLN A 121 -16.38 -14.97 -2.45
CA GLN A 121 -17.62 -15.55 -2.96
C GLN A 121 -18.46 -16.12 -1.82
N SER A 122 -19.77 -15.99 -1.92
CA SER A 122 -20.66 -16.31 -0.80
C SER A 122 -20.72 -17.79 -0.42
N GLU A 123 -20.47 -18.68 -1.39
CA GLU A 123 -20.63 -20.13 -1.25
C GLU A 123 -19.32 -20.85 -0.88
N LEU A 124 -18.19 -20.12 -0.85
CA LEU A 124 -16.88 -20.69 -0.56
C LEU A 124 -16.45 -20.40 0.88
N THR A 125 -15.65 -21.34 1.40
CA THR A 125 -14.90 -21.12 2.64
C THR A 125 -13.48 -20.74 2.29
N TYR A 126 -12.95 -19.71 2.96
CA TYR A 126 -11.59 -19.23 2.76
C TYR A 126 -10.77 -19.39 4.02
N THR A 127 -9.58 -19.97 3.89
CA THR A 127 -8.54 -19.93 4.93
C THR A 127 -7.58 -18.80 4.60
N LEU A 128 -7.52 -17.80 5.48
CA LEU A 128 -6.72 -16.61 5.34
C LEU A 128 -5.61 -16.64 6.38
N LYS A 129 -4.38 -16.31 5.97
CA LYS A 129 -3.26 -16.14 6.89
C LYS A 129 -2.48 -14.90 6.51
N ALA A 130 -2.17 -14.06 7.49
CA ALA A 130 -1.26 -12.94 7.36
C ALA A 130 -0.21 -12.98 8.46
N ASN A 131 1.06 -12.80 8.08
CA ASN A 131 2.16 -12.64 9.00
C ASN A 131 2.83 -11.29 8.77
N ARG A 132 3.55 -10.81 9.79
CA ARG A 132 4.44 -9.66 9.60
C ARG A 132 5.48 -10.01 8.54
N ILE A 133 5.74 -9.06 7.66
CA ILE A 133 6.81 -9.19 6.67
C ILE A 133 8.13 -9.35 7.42
N LYS A 134 8.96 -10.28 6.95
CA LYS A 134 10.31 -10.53 7.45
C LYS A 134 11.27 -10.71 6.29
N GLN A 135 12.56 -10.71 6.60
CA GLN A 135 13.60 -11.25 5.74
C GLN A 135 13.56 -12.79 5.90
N HIS A 136 13.79 -13.56 4.85
CA HIS A 136 13.91 -15.03 4.93
C HIS A 136 15.37 -15.48 5.03
N ALA A 137 16.18 -14.74 5.78
CA ALA A 137 17.59 -15.06 5.94
C ALA A 137 17.80 -16.17 6.99
N ASN A 138 18.75 -17.06 6.69
CA ASN A 138 19.11 -18.19 7.54
C ASN A 138 20.08 -17.78 8.66
N SER A 139 20.84 -16.70 8.45
CA SER A 139 21.74 -16.10 9.43
C SER A 139 21.88 -14.59 9.18
N LEU A 140 22.59 -13.90 10.07
CA LEU A 140 22.91 -12.48 9.88
C LEU A 140 23.88 -12.26 8.71
N GLU A 141 24.86 -13.13 8.55
CA GLU A 141 25.83 -13.10 7.44
C GLU A 141 25.12 -13.31 6.10
N ASP A 142 24.16 -14.23 6.06
CA ASP A 142 23.28 -14.44 4.92
C ASP A 142 22.48 -13.16 4.62
N LEU A 143 21.84 -12.56 5.63
CA LEU A 143 21.10 -11.28 5.49
C LEU A 143 21.96 -10.16 4.90
N ILE A 144 23.20 -10.01 5.36
CA ILE A 144 24.14 -9.00 4.87
C ILE A 144 24.49 -9.30 3.41
N THR A 145 24.92 -10.52 3.11
CA THR A 145 25.38 -10.95 1.78
C THR A 145 24.27 -10.81 0.73
N ARG A 146 23.05 -11.25 1.04
CA ARG A 146 21.90 -11.09 0.15
C ARG A 146 21.52 -9.63 -0.05
N SER A 147 21.64 -8.79 0.99
CA SER A 147 21.36 -7.36 0.91
C SER A 147 22.36 -6.63 0.01
N GLU A 148 23.65 -6.95 0.13
CA GLU A 148 24.71 -6.42 -0.75
C GLU A 148 24.48 -6.83 -2.21
N SER A 149 24.15 -8.11 -2.42
CA SER A 149 23.85 -8.67 -3.74
C SER A 149 22.61 -8.00 -4.37
N ALA A 150 21.55 -7.78 -3.59
CA ALA A 150 20.35 -7.09 -4.03
C ALA A 150 20.63 -5.62 -4.40
N MET A 151 21.43 -4.91 -3.61
CA MET A 151 21.76 -3.49 -3.85
C MET A 151 22.58 -3.23 -5.13
N THR A 152 23.26 -4.28 -5.61
CA THR A 152 24.07 -4.28 -6.84
C THR A 152 23.38 -5.00 -8.01
N SER A 153 22.14 -5.47 -7.80
CA SER A 153 21.41 -6.24 -8.80
C SER A 153 20.93 -5.37 -9.96
N ILE A 154 20.66 -6.02 -11.11
CA ILE A 154 20.18 -5.33 -12.31
C ILE A 154 18.81 -4.69 -12.08
N GLU A 155 17.98 -5.29 -11.23
CA GLU A 155 16.67 -4.78 -10.83
C GLU A 155 16.79 -3.39 -10.16
N ILE A 156 17.68 -3.26 -9.17
CA ILE A 156 17.94 -1.97 -8.50
C ILE A 156 18.65 -0.98 -9.44
N LEU A 157 19.58 -1.44 -10.28
CA LEU A 157 20.26 -0.58 -11.26
C LEU A 157 19.26 0.02 -12.28
N ASN A 158 18.33 -0.79 -12.79
CA ASN A 158 17.30 -0.32 -13.72
C ASN A 158 16.33 0.67 -13.07
N LEU A 159 15.91 0.41 -11.83
CA LEU A 159 15.09 1.35 -11.06
C LEU A 159 15.80 2.69 -10.87
N VAL A 160 17.08 2.67 -10.48
CA VAL A 160 17.88 3.90 -10.30
C VAL A 160 18.05 4.64 -11.62
N ALA A 161 18.32 3.93 -12.72
CA ALA A 161 18.42 4.52 -14.04
C ALA A 161 17.11 5.20 -14.47
N GLU A 162 15.95 4.58 -14.17
CA GLU A 162 14.66 5.20 -14.45
C GLU A 162 14.44 6.48 -13.62
N LEU A 163 14.73 6.46 -12.32
CA LEU A 163 14.65 7.67 -11.48
C LEU A 163 15.55 8.80 -12.03
N GLN A 164 16.76 8.47 -12.47
CA GLN A 164 17.72 9.43 -13.02
C GLN A 164 17.23 10.08 -14.33
N LYS A 165 16.41 9.40 -15.15
CA LYS A 165 15.80 10.01 -16.35
C LYS A 165 14.91 11.21 -16.02
N TYR A 166 14.31 11.23 -14.83
CA TYR A 166 13.50 12.35 -14.33
C TYR A 166 14.33 13.40 -13.58
N GLY A 167 15.66 13.33 -13.64
CA GLY A 167 16.56 14.25 -12.93
C GLY A 167 16.48 14.12 -11.40
N ILE A 168 16.15 12.92 -10.91
CA ILE A 168 16.08 12.60 -9.48
C ILE A 168 17.43 12.05 -9.02
N THR A 169 17.95 12.55 -7.91
CA THR A 169 19.22 12.11 -7.35
C THR A 169 19.02 10.91 -6.42
N VAL A 170 19.78 9.84 -6.66
CA VAL A 170 19.82 8.67 -5.78
C VAL A 170 21.18 8.58 -5.11
N VAL A 171 21.19 8.61 -3.78
CA VAL A 171 22.39 8.50 -2.95
C VAL A 171 22.43 7.11 -2.33
N LYS A 172 23.44 6.32 -2.70
CA LYS A 172 23.71 5.01 -2.09
C LYS A 172 24.78 5.18 -1.01
N PRO A 173 24.58 4.67 0.22
CA PRO A 173 25.65 4.58 1.20
C PRO A 173 26.83 3.77 0.62
N PRO A 174 28.08 4.14 0.91
CA PRO A 174 29.26 3.49 0.33
C PRO A 174 29.43 2.03 0.79
N LYS A 175 28.84 1.66 1.92
CA LYS A 175 28.76 0.30 2.44
C LYS A 175 27.36 0.05 2.99
N VAL A 176 26.95 -1.21 3.01
CA VAL A 176 25.82 -1.63 3.84
C VAL A 176 26.09 -1.26 5.30
N LYS A 177 25.01 -1.25 6.09
CA LYS A 177 25.03 -0.78 7.48
C LYS A 177 26.18 -1.39 8.29
N ASP A 178 26.89 -0.55 9.05
CA ASP A 178 27.98 -0.97 9.94
C ASP A 178 27.56 -2.13 10.86
N THR A 179 28.39 -3.17 10.95
CA THR A 179 28.05 -4.44 11.63
C THR A 179 27.76 -4.24 13.11
N THR A 180 28.54 -3.42 13.82
CA THR A 180 28.32 -3.13 15.24
C THR A 180 26.98 -2.43 15.44
N ARG A 181 26.71 -1.40 14.63
CA ARG A 181 25.42 -0.69 14.65
C ARG A 181 24.25 -1.57 14.25
N LEU A 182 24.46 -2.54 13.36
CA LEU A 182 23.43 -3.50 12.95
C LEU A 182 23.08 -4.43 14.11
N HIS A 183 24.08 -4.98 14.82
CA HIS A 183 23.86 -5.80 16.02
C HIS A 183 23.12 -5.04 17.13
N GLU A 184 23.55 -3.81 17.43
CA GLU A 184 22.85 -2.96 18.40
C GLU A 184 21.38 -2.79 18.02
N LYS A 185 21.10 -2.49 16.75
CA LYS A 185 19.73 -2.33 16.26
C LYS A 185 18.91 -3.61 16.35
N ILE A 186 19.48 -4.77 16.00
CA ILE A 186 18.80 -6.06 16.11
C ILE A 186 18.38 -6.33 17.55
N ASN A 187 19.27 -6.06 18.50
CA ASN A 187 19.00 -6.30 19.92
C ASN A 187 18.02 -5.28 20.51
N CYS A 188 18.16 -4.00 20.19
CA CYS A 188 17.34 -2.92 20.79
C CYS A 188 15.96 -2.77 20.13
N ASP A 189 15.88 -2.84 18.80
CA ASP A 189 14.65 -2.50 18.06
C ASP A 189 13.82 -3.75 17.70
N TYR A 190 14.46 -4.93 17.69
CA TYR A 190 13.88 -6.14 17.12
C TYR A 190 13.99 -7.38 18.01
N ASP A 191 14.33 -7.22 19.29
CA ASP A 191 14.40 -8.31 20.28
C ASP A 191 15.31 -9.47 19.86
N GLY A 192 16.39 -9.17 19.13
CA GLY A 192 17.32 -10.17 18.62
C GLY A 192 16.94 -10.77 17.25
N ASP A 193 15.76 -10.47 16.71
CA ASP A 193 15.29 -11.02 15.44
C ASP A 193 15.85 -10.22 14.24
N PHE A 194 16.96 -10.70 13.69
CA PHE A 194 17.60 -10.09 12.51
C PHE A 194 16.71 -10.09 11.28
N ASN A 195 15.74 -11.00 11.18
CA ASN A 195 14.83 -11.06 10.05
C ASN A 195 13.81 -9.92 10.05
N ARG A 196 13.78 -9.07 11.08
CA ARG A 196 12.94 -7.86 11.12
C ARG A 196 13.67 -6.60 10.69
N VAL A 197 14.96 -6.70 10.33
CA VAL A 197 15.76 -5.56 9.85
C VAL A 197 15.62 -5.42 8.34
N PHE A 198 15.11 -4.26 7.89
CA PHE A 198 14.91 -3.96 6.47
C PHE A 198 15.85 -2.89 5.92
N ASP A 199 16.69 -2.27 6.75
CA ASP A 199 17.54 -1.15 6.37
C ASP A 199 19.03 -1.51 6.30
N VAL A 200 19.34 -2.78 6.00
CA VAL A 200 20.69 -3.28 5.72
C VAL A 200 21.15 -2.77 4.35
N GLY A 201 20.43 -3.14 3.30
CA GLY A 201 20.51 -2.53 1.97
C GLY A 201 19.56 -1.35 1.90
N ARG A 202 20.08 -0.15 1.60
CA ARG A 202 19.28 1.08 1.54
C ARG A 202 19.88 2.08 0.57
N PHE A 203 19.04 2.97 0.06
CA PHE A 203 19.47 4.17 -0.65
C PHE A 203 18.50 5.31 -0.32
N THR A 204 18.94 6.55 -0.49
CA THR A 204 18.13 7.75 -0.28
C THR A 204 17.84 8.41 -1.61
N ILE A 205 16.58 8.71 -1.87
CA ILE A 205 16.17 9.50 -3.03
C ILE A 205 16.03 10.95 -2.57
N LEU A 206 16.78 11.85 -3.20
CA LEU A 206 16.73 13.28 -2.92
C LEU A 206 15.90 13.98 -4.00
N CYS A 207 14.84 14.66 -3.56
CA CYS A 207 13.95 15.43 -4.41
C CYS A 207 14.01 16.90 -3.99
N ASP A 208 14.28 17.80 -4.93
CA ASP A 208 14.36 19.24 -4.70
C ASP A 208 12.97 19.92 -4.68
N ASN A 209 11.93 19.23 -5.13
CA ASN A 209 10.57 19.73 -5.16
C ASN A 209 9.52 18.62 -5.03
N LYS A 210 8.27 19.02 -4.76
CA LYS A 210 7.13 18.11 -4.56
C LYS A 210 6.84 17.23 -5.79
N THR A 211 6.95 17.79 -7.00
CA THR A 211 6.70 17.04 -8.25
C THR A 211 7.69 15.90 -8.44
N LYS A 212 8.99 16.12 -8.18
CA LYS A 212 10.00 15.05 -8.22
C LYS A 212 9.75 13.99 -7.16
N MET A 213 9.33 14.38 -5.96
CA MET A 213 8.96 13.43 -4.90
C MET A 213 7.78 12.54 -5.33
N GLN A 214 6.71 13.14 -5.85
CA GLN A 214 5.55 12.39 -6.37
C GLN A 214 5.94 11.46 -7.51
N THR A 215 6.77 11.96 -8.45
CA THR A 215 7.31 11.16 -9.56
C THR A 215 8.14 9.98 -9.04
N ALA A 216 9.01 10.20 -8.06
CA ALA A 216 9.80 9.15 -7.44
C ALA A 216 8.90 8.06 -6.82
N VAL A 217 7.88 8.46 -6.07
CA VAL A 217 6.91 7.54 -5.46
C VAL A 217 6.17 6.73 -6.53
N GLU A 218 5.74 7.36 -7.63
CA GLU A 218 5.07 6.66 -8.73
C GLU A 218 5.99 5.66 -9.45
N VAL A 219 7.25 6.01 -9.67
CA VAL A 219 8.25 5.10 -10.24
C VAL A 219 8.48 3.92 -9.31
N MET A 220 8.63 4.17 -8.01
CA MET A 220 8.81 3.14 -6.98
C MET A 220 7.58 2.22 -6.89
N LYS A 221 6.36 2.74 -7.04
CA LYS A 221 5.11 1.96 -7.07
C LYS A 221 4.98 1.06 -8.30
N LYS A 222 5.68 1.38 -9.39
CA LYS A 222 5.78 0.54 -10.60
C LYS A 222 6.95 -0.45 -10.51
N ALA A 223 7.32 -0.87 -9.29
CA ALA A 223 8.40 -1.80 -8.98
C ALA A 223 8.39 -3.08 -9.84
N GLU A 224 7.20 -3.60 -10.15
CA GLU A 224 7.02 -4.82 -10.95
C GLU A 224 7.71 -4.73 -12.33
N LYS A 225 7.82 -3.53 -12.92
CA LYS A 225 8.52 -3.29 -14.19
C LYS A 225 10.01 -3.60 -14.13
N PHE A 226 10.57 -3.63 -12.93
CA PHE A 226 11.96 -3.91 -12.64
C PHE A 226 12.14 -5.29 -12.00
N ASN A 227 11.11 -6.14 -11.98
CA ASN A 227 11.09 -7.40 -11.23
C ASN A 227 11.27 -7.21 -9.71
N LEU A 228 10.77 -6.09 -9.19
CA LEU A 228 10.76 -5.75 -7.76
C LEU A 228 9.33 -5.80 -7.24
N ILE A 229 9.17 -6.04 -5.94
CA ILE A 229 7.88 -5.99 -5.25
C ILE A 229 7.94 -4.84 -4.25
N VAL A 230 6.94 -3.97 -4.23
CA VAL A 230 6.76 -3.05 -3.10
C VAL A 230 6.21 -3.87 -1.94
N SER A 231 6.94 -3.97 -0.85
CA SER A 231 6.55 -4.74 0.34
C SER A 231 6.00 -3.86 1.47
N GLU A 232 6.36 -2.57 1.49
CA GLU A 232 5.77 -1.59 2.41
C GLU A 232 5.78 -0.20 1.78
N ASP A 233 4.69 0.55 1.96
CA ASP A 233 4.56 1.94 1.53
C ASP A 233 4.05 2.80 2.69
N LYS A 234 4.87 3.73 3.17
CA LYS A 234 4.55 4.61 4.31
C LYS A 234 4.91 6.07 4.02
N ASP A 235 3.87 6.88 3.89
CA ASP A 235 3.98 8.34 3.82
C ASP A 235 4.00 8.93 5.24
N PHE A 236 5.09 9.63 5.57
CA PHE A 236 5.27 10.44 6.78
C PHE A 236 5.43 11.93 6.47
N PHE A 237 5.17 12.35 5.23
CA PHE A 237 5.38 13.72 4.79
C PHE A 237 4.32 14.65 5.36
N GLU A 238 3.05 14.24 5.39
CA GLU A 238 1.96 15.04 5.97
C GLU A 238 1.68 14.71 7.44
N LYS A 239 2.38 13.72 8.01
CA LYS A 239 2.22 13.33 9.41
C LYS A 239 3.09 14.21 10.30
N GLN A 240 2.48 14.80 11.34
CA GLN A 240 3.25 15.48 12.39
C GLN A 240 4.04 14.43 13.20
N SER A 241 5.36 14.35 12.95
CA SER A 241 6.27 13.59 13.80
C SER A 241 6.81 14.46 14.94
N LYS A 242 7.16 13.85 16.08
CA LYS A 242 7.73 14.56 17.25
C LYS A 242 9.01 15.33 16.92
N THR A 243 9.73 14.91 15.88
CA THR A 243 11.01 15.50 15.47
C THR A 243 10.87 16.41 14.24
N HIS A 244 9.64 16.64 13.76
CA HIS A 244 9.35 17.34 12.50
C HIS A 244 10.03 16.73 11.26
N HIS A 245 10.57 15.52 11.38
CA HIS A 245 11.16 14.79 10.27
C HIS A 245 10.05 14.33 9.31
N ARG A 246 10.18 14.68 8.04
CA ARG A 246 9.22 14.40 6.96
C ARG A 246 9.92 13.57 5.89
N PHE A 247 9.35 12.42 5.54
CA PHE A 247 9.93 11.52 4.56
C PHE A 247 8.86 10.55 4.05
N HIS A 248 9.14 9.91 2.92
CA HIS A 248 8.36 8.80 2.40
C HIS A 248 9.24 7.56 2.45
N ASN A 249 8.78 6.51 3.11
CA ASN A 249 9.51 5.25 3.23
C ASN A 249 8.84 4.16 2.41
N ILE A 250 9.56 3.61 1.43
CA ILE A 250 9.11 2.50 0.61
C ILE A 250 10.11 1.36 0.80
N LYS A 251 9.62 0.19 1.20
CA LYS A 251 10.42 -1.04 1.21
C LYS A 251 10.20 -1.77 -0.09
N LEU A 252 11.30 -2.13 -0.72
CA LEU A 252 11.33 -2.96 -1.91
C LEU A 252 11.85 -4.34 -1.54
N TYR A 253 11.30 -5.34 -2.19
CA TYR A 253 11.69 -6.73 -2.06
C TYR A 253 12.13 -7.22 -3.44
N VAL A 254 13.28 -7.90 -3.48
CA VAL A 254 13.87 -8.45 -4.69
C VAL A 254 13.69 -9.97 -4.65
N PRO A 255 12.68 -10.56 -5.33
CA PRO A 255 12.33 -11.97 -5.17
C PRO A 255 13.48 -12.94 -5.45
N LYS A 256 14.44 -12.53 -6.27
CA LYS A 256 15.62 -13.32 -6.63
C LYS A 256 16.56 -13.63 -5.45
N TYR A 257 16.55 -12.82 -4.40
CA TYR A 257 17.49 -12.91 -3.27
C TYR A 257 16.81 -13.27 -1.94
N ASP A 258 15.57 -13.75 -1.99
CA ASP A 258 14.86 -14.25 -0.81
C ASP A 258 15.25 -15.69 -0.44
#